data_AF-A0A6N2CAS1-F1
#
_entry.id   AF-A0A6N2CAS1-F1
#
_cell.length_a   1.000
_cell.length_b   1.000
_cell.length_c   1.000
_cell.angle_alpha   90.00
_cell.angle_beta   90.00
_cell.angle_gamma   90.00
#
_symmetry.space_group_name_H-M   'P 1'
#
loop_
_entity.id
_entity.type
_entity.pdbx_description
1 polymer ?
#
loop_
_entity_poly.entity_id
_entity_poly.type
_entity_poly.pdbx_seq_one_letter_code
_entity_poly.pdbx_strand_id
1 'polypeptide(L)'
;MRKWSVVEELEKVEISEEGNHGERDSLKIVAVLRRFVGVQQRRAEAYARLKRGFENYMASGVESTYQQLCSEITAEFNDCSKQVLEMESQFLTAHCFREDLSLLLRSVQNQEKMKLQLTATIQVLKRAGRPSERPVSHENCRFSKPTGHECVHIQKITEASGTEEAEADAEFDNALKEAINGVQDAVTAINDHLEEVRYEIAALED
;
A
#
# COMPACT_ATOMS: atom_id res chain seq x y z
N MET A 1 80.53 -16.10 31.99
CA MET A 1 79.14 -16.40 32.39
C MET A 1 78.30 -16.52 31.13
N ARG A 2 77.69 -17.68 30.92
CA ARG A 2 76.75 -17.97 29.83
C ARG A 2 75.34 -17.53 30.26
N LYS A 3 74.55 -16.97 29.34
CA LYS A 3 73.24 -17.56 28.97
C LYS A 3 72.62 -16.82 27.77
N TRP A 4 72.52 -17.59 26.70
CA TRP A 4 71.53 -17.50 25.63
C TRP A 4 70.13 -17.75 26.23
N SER A 5 69.12 -16.99 25.83
CA SER A 5 67.72 -17.44 25.88
C SER A 5 66.94 -16.82 24.72
N VAL A 6 66.75 -17.66 23.70
CA VAL A 6 65.62 -17.62 22.77
C VAL A 6 64.44 -18.32 23.47
N VAL A 7 63.22 -18.06 22.99
CA VAL A 7 61.90 -18.69 23.26
C VAL A 7 61.18 -18.43 24.59
N GLU A 8 60.13 -17.60 24.51
CA GLU A 8 58.71 -17.95 24.75
C GLU A 8 57.89 -16.73 24.26
N GLU A 9 57.51 -16.68 22.98
CA GLU A 9 56.26 -17.25 22.46
C GLU A 9 55.02 -16.60 23.11
N LEU A 10 54.88 -15.29 22.89
CA LEU A 10 53.58 -14.64 22.88
C LEU A 10 53.25 -14.31 21.42
N GLU A 11 52.85 -15.36 20.72
CA GLU A 11 52.15 -15.26 19.45
C GLU A 11 50.85 -14.50 19.74
N LYS A 12 50.90 -13.20 19.54
CA LYS A 12 49.72 -12.34 19.50
C LYS A 12 48.96 -12.78 18.26
N VAL A 13 48.03 -13.71 18.45
CA VAL A 13 47.01 -14.05 17.48
C VAL A 13 46.24 -12.74 17.24
N GLU A 14 46.66 -12.00 16.22
CA GLU A 14 45.80 -11.03 15.56
C GLU A 14 44.68 -11.86 14.92
N ILE A 15 43.63 -12.09 15.72
CA ILE A 15 42.33 -12.48 15.18
C ILE A 15 42.00 -11.39 14.18
N SER A 16 42.04 -11.73 12.89
CA SER A 16 41.71 -10.82 11.81
C SER A 16 40.26 -10.35 11.99
N GLU A 17 40.07 -9.19 12.63
CA GLU A 17 38.75 -8.59 12.86
C GLU A 17 38.03 -8.31 11.53
N GLU A 18 38.76 -8.18 10.43
CA GLU A 18 38.25 -7.93 9.08
C GLU A 18 37.27 -9.01 8.57
N GLY A 19 37.43 -10.28 8.99
CA GLY A 19 36.51 -11.36 8.59
C GLY A 19 35.15 -11.33 9.31
N ASN A 20 35.10 -10.80 10.54
CA ASN A 20 33.91 -10.80 11.40
C ASN A 20 32.99 -9.58 11.14
N HIS A 21 33.53 -8.51 10.55
CA HIS A 21 32.77 -7.30 10.25
C HIS A 21 31.78 -7.51 9.07
N GLY A 22 32.23 -8.14 7.98
CA GLY A 22 31.38 -8.40 6.81
C GLY A 22 30.21 -9.36 7.08
N GLU A 23 30.45 -10.42 7.86
CA GLU A 23 29.41 -11.36 8.28
C GLU A 23 28.38 -10.68 9.20
N ARG A 24 28.85 -9.88 10.17
CA ARG A 24 27.97 -9.13 11.08
C ARG A 24 27.10 -8.11 10.35
N ASP A 25 27.62 -7.46 9.32
CA ASP A 25 26.86 -6.47 8.56
C ASP A 25 25.84 -7.13 7.62
N SER A 26 26.17 -8.28 7.03
CA SER A 26 25.24 -9.11 6.24
C SER A 26 24.07 -9.60 7.10
N LEU A 27 24.34 -10.08 8.33
CA LEU A 27 23.29 -10.49 9.27
C LEU A 27 22.34 -9.34 9.64
N LYS A 28 22.85 -8.12 9.81
CA LYS A 28 22.01 -6.94 10.05
C LYS A 28 21.15 -6.61 8.83
N ILE A 29 21.72 -6.63 7.63
CA ILE A 29 20.99 -6.37 6.38
C ILE A 29 19.84 -7.38 6.24
N VAL A 30 20.12 -8.67 6.38
CA VAL A 30 19.10 -9.73 6.32
C VAL A 30 18.01 -9.52 7.39
N ALA A 31 18.38 -9.15 8.61
CA ALA A 31 17.40 -8.86 9.67
C ALA A 31 16.47 -7.67 9.31
N VAL A 32 17.00 -6.62 8.68
CA VAL A 32 16.22 -5.49 8.19
C VAL A 32 15.28 -5.91 7.06
N LEU A 33 15.78 -6.67 6.08
CA LEU A 33 14.98 -7.14 4.94
C LEU A 33 13.86 -8.11 5.37
N ARG A 34 14.13 -9.01 6.32
CA ARG A 34 13.08 -9.87 6.89
C ARG A 34 12.00 -9.09 7.62
N ARG A 35 12.41 -8.07 8.39
CA ARG A 35 11.46 -7.15 9.04
C ARG A 35 10.60 -6.43 8.00
N PHE A 36 11.21 -6.00 6.90
CA PHE A 36 10.51 -5.36 5.79
C PHE A 36 9.47 -6.29 5.15
N VAL A 37 9.83 -7.54 4.85
CA VAL A 37 8.88 -8.56 4.33
C VAL A 37 7.71 -8.75 5.29
N GLY A 38 7.97 -8.84 6.60
CA GLY A 38 6.93 -8.93 7.63
C GLY A 38 5.98 -7.72 7.63
N VAL A 39 6.49 -6.51 7.42
CA VAL A 39 5.66 -5.30 7.29
C VAL A 39 4.80 -5.34 6.02
N GLN A 40 5.32 -5.83 4.89
CA GLN A 40 4.52 -5.96 3.67
C GLN A 40 3.42 -7.02 3.79
N GLN A 41 3.68 -8.12 4.50
CA GLN A 41 2.67 -9.12 4.82
C GLN A 41 1.50 -8.51 5.63
N ARG A 42 1.82 -7.73 6.67
CA ARG A 42 0.81 -6.99 7.45
C ARG A 42 -0.02 -6.05 6.58
N ARG A 43 0.63 -5.31 5.67
CA ARG A 43 -0.09 -4.43 4.72
C ARG A 43 -1.04 -5.22 3.83
N ALA A 44 -0.61 -6.36 3.27
CA ALA A 44 -1.45 -7.21 2.45
C ALA A 44 -2.71 -7.67 3.21
N GLU A 45 -2.56 -8.07 4.48
CA GLU A 45 -3.66 -8.43 5.37
C GLU A 45 -4.59 -7.25 5.67
N ALA A 46 -4.03 -6.04 5.90
CA ALA A 46 -4.80 -4.83 6.08
C ALA A 46 -5.62 -4.46 4.83
N TYR A 47 -5.07 -4.58 3.62
CA TYR A 47 -5.85 -4.40 2.38
C TYR A 47 -6.97 -5.44 2.23
N ALA A 48 -6.71 -6.70 2.56
CA ALA A 48 -7.73 -7.75 2.51
C ALA A 48 -8.88 -7.47 3.51
N ARG A 49 -8.55 -7.01 4.72
CA ARG A 49 -9.52 -6.55 5.72
C ARG A 49 -10.31 -5.35 5.24
N LEU A 50 -9.63 -4.36 4.66
CA LEU A 50 -10.28 -3.15 4.11
C LEU A 50 -11.28 -3.51 3.02
N LYS A 51 -10.87 -4.37 2.07
CA LYS A 51 -11.74 -4.84 0.98
C LYS A 51 -12.99 -5.52 1.52
N ARG A 52 -12.83 -6.50 2.41
CA ARG A 52 -13.97 -7.21 3.03
C ARG A 52 -14.87 -6.27 3.82
N GLY A 53 -14.29 -5.33 4.56
CA GLY A 53 -15.02 -4.32 5.31
C GLY A 53 -15.87 -3.43 4.41
N PHE A 54 -15.32 -3.02 3.26
CA PHE A 54 -16.04 -2.22 2.28
C PHE A 54 -17.17 -3.01 1.62
N GLU A 55 -16.95 -4.28 1.27
CA GLU A 55 -18.01 -5.16 0.74
C GLU A 55 -19.16 -5.31 1.75
N ASN A 56 -18.85 -5.53 3.03
CA ASN A 56 -19.86 -5.58 4.10
C ASN A 56 -20.59 -4.25 4.27
N TYR A 57 -19.89 -3.12 4.17
CA TYR A 57 -20.48 -1.79 4.21
C TYR A 57 -21.48 -1.58 3.07
N MET A 58 -21.10 -1.90 1.84
CA MET A 58 -21.97 -1.78 0.67
C MET A 58 -23.21 -2.68 0.77
N ALA A 59 -23.10 -3.85 1.41
CA ALA A 59 -24.24 -4.77 1.59
C ALA A 59 -25.16 -4.37 2.76
N SER A 60 -24.62 -3.85 3.86
CA SER A 60 -25.37 -3.56 5.08
C SER A 60 -25.84 -2.11 5.22
N GLY A 61 -25.17 -1.16 4.55
CA GLY A 61 -25.39 0.28 4.71
C GLY A 61 -24.92 0.85 6.06
N VAL A 62 -24.35 0.05 6.96
CA VAL A 62 -23.93 0.49 8.30
C VAL A 62 -22.58 1.22 8.23
N GLU A 63 -22.63 2.55 8.11
CA GLU A 63 -21.43 3.37 7.92
C GLU A 63 -20.50 3.43 9.14
N SER A 64 -21.03 3.38 10.37
CA SER A 64 -20.24 3.53 11.59
C SER A 64 -19.20 2.42 11.79
N THR A 65 -19.58 1.16 11.54
CA THR A 65 -18.66 0.01 11.60
C THR A 65 -17.55 0.14 10.58
N TYR A 66 -17.86 0.66 9.38
CA TYR A 66 -16.88 0.87 8.33
C TYR A 66 -15.91 2.01 8.66
N GLN A 67 -16.41 3.12 9.20
CA GLN A 67 -15.57 4.25 9.63
C GLN A 67 -14.59 3.86 10.74
N GLN A 68 -15.04 3.04 11.69
CA GLN A 68 -14.15 2.49 12.73
C GLN A 68 -13.04 1.65 12.09
N LEU A 69 -13.39 0.73 11.20
CA LEU A 69 -12.42 -0.10 10.48
C LEU A 69 -11.42 0.75 9.68
N CYS A 70 -11.87 1.79 8.99
CA CYS A 70 -11.00 2.72 8.27
C CYS A 70 -9.99 3.40 9.21
N SER A 71 -10.43 3.77 10.41
CA SER A 71 -9.56 4.41 11.42
C SER A 71 -8.47 3.44 11.91
N GLU A 72 -8.84 2.19 12.21
CA GLU A 72 -7.92 1.13 12.61
C GLU A 72 -6.89 0.82 11.52
N ILE A 73 -7.35 0.64 10.29
CA ILE A 73 -6.49 0.32 9.14
C ILE A 73 -5.57 1.50 8.79
N THR A 74 -6.05 2.75 8.92
CA THR A 74 -5.22 3.94 8.70
C THR A 74 -4.08 4.00 9.72
N ALA A 75 -4.36 3.72 10.99
CA ALA A 75 -3.33 3.63 12.02
C ALA A 75 -2.32 2.53 11.72
N GLU A 76 -2.78 1.36 11.28
CA GLU A 76 -1.94 0.23 10.89
C GLU A 76 -1.04 0.56 9.69
N PHE A 77 -1.56 1.21 8.65
CA PHE A 77 -0.76 1.66 7.51
C PHE A 77 0.27 2.72 7.92
N ASN A 78 -0.09 3.64 8.82
CA ASN A 78 0.83 4.65 9.32
C ASN A 78 2.00 4.04 10.09
N ASP A 79 1.71 3.07 10.96
CA ASP A 79 2.73 2.29 11.67
C ASP A 79 3.66 1.56 10.68
N CYS A 80 3.11 0.85 9.70
CA CYS A 80 3.90 0.19 8.66
C CYS A 80 4.82 1.18 7.92
N SER A 81 4.30 2.35 7.52
CA SER A 81 5.11 3.37 6.84
C SER A 81 6.26 3.90 7.70
N LYS A 82 6.02 4.13 9.00
CA LYS A 82 7.07 4.56 9.94
C LYS A 82 8.17 3.51 10.07
N GLN A 83 7.80 2.24 10.21
CA GLN A 83 8.77 1.15 10.31
C GLN A 83 9.63 1.05 9.04
N VAL A 84 9.06 1.21 7.85
CA VAL A 84 9.86 1.17 6.61
C VAL A 84 10.78 2.39 6.49
N LEU A 85 10.32 3.60 6.85
CA LEU A 85 11.20 4.77 6.87
C LEU A 85 12.38 4.60 7.82
N GLU A 86 12.16 3.95 8.96
CA GLU A 86 13.24 3.57 9.88
C GLU A 86 14.21 2.59 9.22
N MET A 87 13.70 1.54 8.56
CA MET A 87 14.52 0.56 7.82
C MET A 87 15.35 1.21 6.72
N GLU A 88 14.76 2.11 5.93
CA GLU A 88 15.48 2.87 4.91
C GLU A 88 16.64 3.67 5.49
N SER A 89 16.43 4.30 6.65
CA SER A 89 17.48 5.05 7.35
C SER A 89 18.61 4.16 7.86
N GLN A 90 18.31 2.92 8.26
CA GLN A 90 19.31 1.95 8.71
C GLN A 90 20.29 1.58 7.59
N PHE A 91 19.81 1.48 6.35
CA PHE A 91 20.65 1.25 5.17
C PHE A 91 21.55 2.43 4.79
N LEU A 92 21.39 3.59 5.41
CA LEU A 92 22.24 4.76 5.18
C LEU A 92 23.24 4.99 6.32
N THR A 93 23.30 4.07 7.30
CA THR A 93 24.28 4.13 8.38
C THR A 93 25.63 3.61 7.93
N ALA A 94 26.72 4.10 8.55
CA ALA A 94 28.10 3.76 8.17
C ALA A 94 28.44 2.25 8.23
N HIS A 95 27.65 1.46 8.94
CA HIS A 95 27.84 0.01 9.12
C HIS A 95 26.90 -0.84 8.26
N CYS A 96 26.00 -0.23 7.50
CA CYS A 96 25.00 -0.93 6.67
C CYS A 96 24.76 -0.20 5.34
N PHE A 97 25.76 0.54 4.82
CA PHE A 97 25.59 1.44 3.68
C PHE A 97 25.22 0.68 2.39
N ARG A 98 23.92 0.60 2.13
CA ARG A 98 23.27 -0.08 1.01
C ARG A 98 22.19 0.83 0.43
N GLU A 99 22.64 1.86 -0.26
CA GLU A 99 21.76 2.85 -0.90
C GLU A 99 20.76 2.18 -1.86
N ASP A 100 21.18 1.13 -2.55
CA ASP A 100 20.35 0.30 -3.41
C ASP A 100 19.15 -0.30 -2.67
N LEU A 101 19.35 -0.87 -1.48
CA LEU A 101 18.26 -1.42 -0.65
C LEU A 101 17.37 -0.32 -0.08
N SER A 102 17.95 0.83 0.28
CA SER A 102 17.17 2.02 0.69
C SER A 102 16.23 2.48 -0.44
N LEU A 103 16.74 2.55 -1.67
CA LEU A 103 15.96 2.91 -2.87
C LEU A 103 14.89 1.86 -3.20
N LEU A 104 15.19 0.57 -3.03
CA LEU A 104 14.23 -0.51 -3.23
C LEU A 104 13.04 -0.40 -2.26
N LEU A 105 13.32 -0.19 -0.96
CA LEU A 105 12.28 0.05 0.06
C LEU A 105 11.45 1.29 -0.24
N ARG A 106 12.10 2.38 -0.69
CA ARG A 106 11.43 3.62 -1.10
C ARG A 106 10.50 3.41 -2.29
N SER A 107 10.93 2.62 -3.27
CA SER A 107 10.09 2.27 -4.44
C SER A 107 8.82 1.54 -4.00
N VAL A 108 8.93 0.57 -3.08
CA VAL A 108 7.76 -0.09 -2.50
C VAL A 108 6.87 0.90 -1.73
N GLN A 109 7.41 1.84 -0.96
CA GLN A 109 6.60 2.88 -0.29
C GLN A 109 5.80 3.73 -1.28
N ASN A 110 6.41 4.10 -2.42
CA ASN A 110 5.75 4.88 -3.44
C ASN A 110 4.59 4.09 -4.08
N GLN A 111 4.81 2.82 -4.41
CA GLN A 111 3.76 1.96 -4.94
C GLN A 111 2.64 1.72 -3.90
N GLU A 112 2.98 1.55 -2.63
CA GLU A 112 2.00 1.40 -1.56
C GLU A 112 1.15 2.65 -1.36
N LYS A 113 1.75 3.84 -1.47
CA LYS A 113 1.01 5.11 -1.47
C LYS A 113 0.04 5.19 -2.65
N MET A 114 0.50 4.88 -3.85
CA MET A 114 -0.33 4.89 -5.06
C MET A 114 -1.49 3.89 -4.94
N LYS A 115 -1.19 2.64 -4.54
CA LYS A 115 -2.19 1.58 -4.32
C LYS A 115 -3.26 2.00 -3.33
N LEU A 116 -2.89 2.60 -2.20
CA LEU A 116 -3.84 3.07 -1.19
C LEU A 116 -4.74 4.18 -1.73
N GLN A 117 -4.15 5.17 -2.43
CA GLN A 117 -4.90 6.27 -3.04
C GLN A 117 -5.92 5.76 -4.06
N LEU A 118 -5.50 4.89 -4.97
CA LEU A 118 -6.39 4.31 -5.98
C LEU A 118 -7.45 3.40 -5.37
N THR A 119 -7.11 2.65 -4.32
CA THR A 119 -8.08 1.85 -3.55
C THR A 119 -9.17 2.74 -2.95
N ALA A 120 -8.80 3.89 -2.36
CA ALA A 120 -9.76 4.86 -1.84
C ALA A 120 -10.62 5.47 -2.97
N THR A 121 -10.03 5.82 -4.11
CA THR A 121 -10.77 6.28 -5.30
C THR A 121 -11.81 5.28 -5.76
N ILE A 122 -11.45 4.00 -5.87
CA ILE A 122 -12.39 2.91 -6.24
C ILE A 122 -13.55 2.86 -5.24
N GLN A 123 -13.29 2.96 -3.95
CA GLN A 123 -14.33 2.91 -2.93
C GLN A 123 -15.27 4.12 -3.00
N VAL A 124 -14.73 5.32 -3.21
CA VAL A 124 -15.54 6.54 -3.39
C VAL A 124 -16.42 6.42 -4.63
N LEU A 125 -15.86 5.99 -5.77
CA LEU A 125 -16.62 5.76 -7.00
C LEU A 125 -17.73 4.72 -6.79
N LYS A 126 -17.40 3.57 -6.20
CA LYS A 126 -18.39 2.51 -5.93
C LYS A 126 -19.49 2.95 -4.97
N ARG A 127 -19.15 3.75 -3.95
CA ARG A 127 -20.14 4.33 -3.02
C ARG A 127 -21.04 5.34 -3.70
N ALA A 128 -20.49 6.17 -4.59
CA ALA A 128 -21.25 7.17 -5.33
C ALA A 128 -22.21 6.51 -6.34
N GLY A 129 -21.86 5.33 -6.86
CA GLY A 129 -22.65 4.61 -7.85
C GLY A 129 -22.61 5.24 -9.24
N ARG A 130 -23.08 4.50 -10.24
CA ARG A 130 -23.23 5.01 -11.61
C ARG A 130 -24.21 6.20 -11.62
N PRO A 131 -23.89 7.32 -12.28
CA PRO A 131 -24.77 8.47 -12.39
C PRO A 131 -26.22 8.11 -12.78
N SER A 132 -26.41 7.25 -13.79
CA SER A 132 -27.74 6.82 -14.26
C SER A 132 -28.52 5.93 -13.28
N GLU A 133 -27.83 5.29 -12.32
CA GLU A 133 -28.46 4.42 -11.31
C GLU A 133 -28.83 5.18 -10.03
N ARG A 134 -28.49 6.47 -9.93
CA ARG A 134 -28.74 7.25 -8.72
C ARG A 134 -30.22 7.56 -8.57
N PRO A 135 -30.78 7.45 -7.34
CA PRO A 135 -32.16 7.83 -7.10
C PRO A 135 -32.38 9.30 -7.47
N VAL A 136 -33.40 9.55 -8.30
CA VAL A 136 -33.77 10.90 -8.69
C VAL A 136 -34.38 11.61 -7.47
N SER A 137 -33.80 12.75 -7.06
CA SER A 137 -34.36 13.55 -5.95
C SER A 137 -35.71 14.16 -6.37
N HIS A 138 -36.76 13.82 -5.61
CA HIS A 138 -38.10 14.39 -5.74
C HIS A 138 -38.34 15.58 -4.78
N GLU A 139 -37.30 16.13 -4.15
CA GLU A 139 -37.42 17.21 -3.14
C GLU A 139 -38.11 18.48 -3.70
N ASN A 140 -38.05 18.70 -5.01
CA ASN A 140 -38.67 19.83 -5.69
C ASN A 140 -39.93 19.47 -6.52
N CYS A 141 -40.48 18.26 -6.36
CA CYS A 141 -41.74 17.89 -7.02
C CYS A 141 -42.93 18.63 -6.38
N ARG A 142 -43.70 19.33 -7.20
CA ARG A 142 -44.96 19.97 -6.77
C ARG A 142 -46.11 18.96 -6.87
N PHE A 143 -46.80 18.72 -5.76
CA PHE A 143 -48.02 17.92 -5.74
C PHE A 143 -49.22 18.82 -6.04
N SER A 144 -49.73 18.76 -7.28
CA SER A 144 -50.91 19.54 -7.67
C SER A 144 -52.23 18.82 -7.33
N LYS A 145 -52.23 17.49 -7.16
CA LYS A 145 -53.40 16.67 -6.80
C LYS A 145 -53.03 15.51 -5.86
N PRO A 146 -53.95 15.05 -4.98
CA PRO A 146 -53.69 13.97 -4.02
C PRO A 146 -53.45 12.58 -4.65
N THR A 147 -53.70 12.41 -5.95
CA THR A 147 -53.52 11.13 -6.69
C THR A 147 -52.54 11.23 -7.87
N GLY A 148 -51.86 12.35 -8.06
CA GLY A 148 -50.91 12.51 -9.16
C GLY A 148 -49.83 13.54 -8.84
N HIS A 149 -48.58 13.12 -8.85
CA HIS A 149 -47.45 14.03 -8.82
C HIS A 149 -47.05 14.38 -10.26
N GLU A 150 -46.85 15.66 -10.53
CA GLU A 150 -46.26 16.11 -11.79
C GLU A 150 -44.75 16.11 -11.58
N CYS A 151 -44.11 15.01 -11.97
CA CYS A 151 -42.68 14.92 -11.88
C CYS A 151 -42.06 15.95 -12.82
N VAL A 152 -41.33 16.93 -12.27
CA VAL A 152 -40.51 17.84 -13.08
C VAL A 152 -39.45 17.06 -13.88
N HIS A 153 -39.16 15.81 -13.47
CA HIS A 153 -38.23 14.89 -14.12
C HIS A 153 -38.84 13.99 -15.19
N ILE A 154 -40.15 14.07 -15.48
CA ILE A 154 -40.62 13.77 -16.84
C ILE A 154 -40.27 15.00 -17.69
N GLN A 155 -38.98 15.35 -17.71
CA GLN A 155 -38.46 16.15 -18.80
C GLN A 155 -38.66 15.30 -20.04
N LYS A 156 -39.14 15.91 -21.12
CA LYS A 156 -39.06 15.31 -22.45
C LYS A 156 -37.61 14.83 -22.58
N ILE A 157 -37.36 13.52 -22.68
CA ILE A 157 -36.01 13.00 -22.90
C ILE A 157 -35.54 13.68 -24.18
N THR A 158 -34.66 14.67 -24.02
CA THR A 158 -34.04 15.36 -25.14
C THR A 158 -32.76 14.63 -25.47
N GLU A 159 -32.38 14.63 -26.74
CA GLU A 159 -31.10 14.06 -27.17
C GLU A 159 -29.94 14.66 -26.35
N ALA A 160 -30.01 15.95 -25.99
CA ALA A 160 -29.03 16.61 -25.15
C ALA A 160 -28.93 16.01 -23.73
N SER A 161 -30.06 15.83 -23.04
CA SER A 161 -30.07 15.24 -21.69
C SER A 161 -29.65 13.78 -21.68
N GLY A 162 -30.00 13.00 -22.71
CA GLY A 162 -29.56 11.60 -22.84
C GLY A 162 -28.08 11.48 -23.20
N THR A 163 -27.53 12.43 -23.95
CA THR A 163 -26.09 12.47 -24.28
C THR A 163 -25.26 12.82 -23.04
N GLU A 164 -25.69 13.81 -22.26
CA GLU A 164 -25.02 14.21 -21.01
C GLU A 164 -24.94 13.05 -19.99
N GLU A 165 -26.04 12.31 -19.82
CA GLU A 165 -26.08 11.15 -18.92
C GLU A 165 -25.16 10.01 -19.40
N ALA A 166 -25.15 9.74 -20.71
CA ALA A 166 -24.27 8.74 -21.30
C ALA A 166 -22.78 9.12 -21.19
N GLU A 167 -22.44 10.40 -21.34
CA GLU A 167 -21.08 10.91 -21.13
C GLU A 167 -20.65 10.74 -19.67
N ALA A 168 -21.51 11.11 -18.72
CA ALA A 168 -21.23 10.96 -17.29
C ALA A 168 -21.00 9.48 -16.88
N ASP A 169 -21.79 8.56 -17.42
CA ASP A 169 -21.62 7.12 -17.21
C ASP A 169 -20.30 6.60 -17.81
N ALA A 170 -19.93 7.07 -19.00
CA ALA A 170 -18.68 6.70 -19.64
C ALA A 170 -17.46 7.23 -18.85
N GLU A 171 -17.51 8.45 -18.35
CA GLU A 171 -16.48 9.02 -17.47
C GLU A 171 -16.33 8.21 -16.18
N PHE A 172 -17.45 7.84 -15.55
CA PHE A 172 -17.46 6.99 -14.36
C PHE A 172 -16.78 5.64 -14.62
N ASP A 173 -17.17 4.96 -15.71
CA ASP A 173 -16.64 3.65 -16.07
C ASP A 173 -15.14 3.70 -16.39
N ASN A 174 -14.70 4.74 -17.10
CA ASN A 174 -13.30 4.97 -17.39
C ASN A 174 -12.49 5.22 -16.11
N ALA A 175 -12.95 6.12 -15.24
CA ALA A 175 -12.27 6.41 -13.98
C ALA A 175 -12.17 5.16 -13.07
N LEU A 176 -13.24 4.36 -13.00
CA LEU A 176 -13.24 3.13 -12.23
C LEU A 176 -12.25 2.11 -12.80
N LYS A 177 -12.22 1.95 -14.12
CA LYS A 177 -11.31 1.04 -14.83
C LYS A 177 -9.85 1.46 -14.65
N GLU A 178 -9.54 2.74 -14.83
CA GLU A 178 -8.19 3.29 -14.64
C GLU A 178 -7.71 3.06 -13.20
N ALA A 179 -8.57 3.31 -12.21
CA ALA A 179 -8.20 3.09 -10.82
C ALA A 179 -7.95 1.60 -10.52
N ILE A 180 -8.75 0.68 -11.07
CA ILE A 180 -8.54 -0.76 -10.92
C ILE A 180 -7.23 -1.20 -11.56
N ASN A 181 -6.95 -0.77 -12.78
CA ASN A 181 -5.71 -1.09 -13.48
C ASN A 181 -4.50 -0.55 -12.71
N GLY A 182 -4.56 0.69 -12.25
CA GLY A 182 -3.45 1.27 -11.47
C GLY A 182 -3.21 0.54 -10.14
N VAL A 183 -4.25 0.00 -9.49
CA VAL A 183 -4.06 -0.88 -8.32
C VAL A 183 -3.34 -2.17 -8.71
N GLN A 184 -3.69 -2.78 -9.85
CA GLN A 184 -3.04 -4.01 -10.34
C GLN A 184 -1.57 -3.76 -10.69
N ASP A 185 -1.27 -2.65 -11.35
CA ASP A 185 0.09 -2.23 -11.70
C ASP A 185 0.92 -2.02 -10.44
N ALA A 186 0.39 -1.30 -9.45
CA ALA A 186 1.07 -1.09 -8.18
C ALA A 186 1.31 -2.42 -7.42
N VAL A 187 0.34 -3.33 -7.41
CA VAL A 187 0.51 -4.66 -6.80
C VAL A 187 1.60 -5.47 -7.49
N THR A 188 1.64 -5.45 -8.82
CA THR A 188 2.66 -6.14 -9.61
C THR A 188 4.04 -5.58 -9.28
N ALA A 189 4.21 -4.26 -9.32
CA ALA A 189 5.47 -3.60 -8.98
C ALA A 189 5.92 -3.88 -7.53
N ILE A 190 4.99 -3.91 -6.56
CA ILE A 190 5.31 -4.28 -5.18
C ILE A 190 5.83 -5.73 -5.10
N ASN A 191 5.17 -6.66 -5.80
CA ASN A 191 5.56 -8.07 -5.79
C ASN A 191 6.93 -8.30 -6.44
N ASP A 192 7.22 -7.59 -7.54
CA ASP A 192 8.51 -7.64 -8.22
C ASP A 192 9.63 -7.15 -7.29
N HIS A 193 9.45 -6.00 -6.64
CA HIS A 193 10.42 -5.50 -5.66
C HIS A 193 10.55 -6.40 -4.43
N LEU A 194 9.47 -7.03 -3.98
CA LEU A 194 9.53 -7.99 -2.88
C LEU A 194 10.28 -9.28 -3.28
N GLU A 195 10.24 -9.63 -4.55
CA GLU A 195 11.03 -10.73 -5.09
C GLU A 195 12.52 -10.37 -5.13
N GLU A 196 12.88 -9.15 -5.54
CA GLU A 196 14.26 -8.64 -5.42
C GLU A 196 14.78 -8.71 -3.96
N VAL A 197 13.94 -8.33 -2.98
CA VAL A 197 14.28 -8.46 -1.56
C VAL A 197 14.51 -9.92 -1.16
N ARG A 198 13.71 -10.86 -1.67
CA ARG A 198 13.87 -12.29 -1.38
C ARG A 198 15.16 -12.85 -1.98
N TYR A 199 15.52 -12.44 -3.20
CA TYR A 199 16.80 -12.81 -3.82
C TYR A 199 17.99 -12.26 -3.02
N GLU A 200 17.93 -11.02 -2.57
CA GLU A 200 18.99 -10.43 -1.75
C GLU A 200 19.15 -11.16 -0.42
N ILE A 201 18.05 -11.52 0.25
CA ILE A 201 18.11 -12.31 1.48
C ILE A 201 18.81 -13.65 1.20
N ALA A 202 18.43 -14.37 0.16
CA ALA A 202 19.04 -15.66 -0.18
C ALA A 202 20.54 -15.51 -0.47
N ALA A 203 20.93 -14.51 -1.25
CA ALA A 203 22.33 -14.28 -1.62
C ALA A 203 23.23 -13.93 -0.43
N LEU A 204 22.68 -13.31 0.62
CA LEU A 204 23.42 -12.95 1.84
C LEU A 204 23.47 -14.09 2.87
N GLU A 205 22.71 -15.17 2.67
CA GLU A 205 22.66 -16.33 3.55
C GLU A 205 23.39 -17.57 3.01
N ASP A 206 23.73 -17.57 1.72
CA ASP A 206 24.58 -18.56 1.05
C ASP A 206 26.08 -18.36 1.36
#